data_AF-A0A1M7GBN0-F1
#
_entry.id   AF-A0A1M7GBN0-F1
#
_cell.length_a   1.000
_cell.length_b   1.000
_cell.length_c   1.000
_cell.angle_alpha   90.00
_cell.angle_beta   90.00
_cell.angle_gamma   90.00
#
_symmetry.space_group_name_H-M   'P 1'
#
loop_
_entity.id
_entity.type
_entity.pdbx_description
1 polymer ?
#
loop_
_entity_poly.entity_id
_entity_poly.type
_entity_poly.pdbx_seq_one_letter_code
_entity_poly.pdbx_strand_id
1 'polypeptide(L)'
;MATALDPHHAEPLDKQAPGRGATVIVYMLLLGSVMTVVTAPAGALVAHLKYRHAAPWVQSHLQFQLRTFWLGVLGGALFAVVWQLLGVAGISPMAPWAMGYVFFTTCLIWLVGRCGVGISRLIANRPVPDPRSLAFGGADITLRDA
;
A
#
# COMPACT_ATOMS: atom_id res chain seq x y z
N MET A 1 10.70 -55.69 -15.81
CA MET A 1 10.59 -54.63 -16.83
C MET A 1 10.00 -53.41 -16.13
N ALA A 2 10.87 -52.59 -15.52
CA ALA A 2 10.46 -51.44 -14.72
C ALA A 2 10.22 -50.25 -15.66
N THR A 3 8.98 -49.76 -15.69
CA THR A 3 8.62 -48.50 -16.33
C THR A 3 9.33 -47.38 -15.58
N ALA A 4 10.40 -46.84 -16.18
CA ALA A 4 11.07 -45.65 -15.68
C ALA A 4 10.09 -44.47 -15.75
N LEU A 5 9.57 -44.08 -14.60
CA LEU A 5 8.97 -42.77 -14.42
C LEU A 5 10.10 -41.74 -14.55
N ASP A 6 10.12 -41.00 -15.65
CA ASP A 6 11.00 -39.85 -15.78
C ASP A 6 10.62 -38.79 -14.73
N PRO A 7 11.46 -38.49 -13.73
CA PRO A 7 11.10 -37.57 -12.65
C PRO A 7 11.30 -36.09 -13.01
N HIS A 8 11.76 -35.73 -14.22
CA HIS A 8 12.36 -34.40 -14.44
C HIS A 8 11.93 -33.61 -15.69
N HIS A 9 10.89 -34.00 -16.41
CA HIS A 9 10.27 -33.11 -17.40
C HIS A 9 9.29 -32.11 -16.76
N ALA A 10 9.82 -31.23 -15.90
CA ALA A 10 9.11 -30.01 -15.54
C ALA A 10 9.23 -29.04 -16.73
N GLU A 11 8.25 -29.11 -17.65
CA GLU A 11 8.07 -28.09 -18.69
C GLU A 11 8.17 -26.69 -18.05
N PRO A 12 9.06 -25.80 -18.55
CA PRO A 12 9.23 -24.48 -17.95
C PRO A 12 7.92 -23.71 -18.08
N LEU A 13 7.29 -23.41 -16.93
CA LEU A 13 6.04 -22.67 -16.92
C LEU A 13 6.17 -21.37 -17.72
N ASP A 14 5.21 -21.17 -18.63
CA ASP A 14 5.16 -19.99 -19.48
C ASP A 14 5.10 -18.70 -18.62
N LYS A 15 6.07 -17.82 -18.84
CA LYS A 15 6.13 -16.51 -18.18
C LYS A 15 4.99 -15.60 -18.60
N GLN A 16 4.36 -15.84 -19.74
CA GLN A 16 3.22 -15.08 -20.26
C GLN A 16 1.87 -15.74 -19.97
N ALA A 17 1.84 -16.79 -19.14
CA ALA A 17 0.63 -17.50 -18.80
C ALA A 17 -0.48 -16.52 -18.37
N PRO A 18 -1.67 -16.59 -18.99
CA PRO A 18 -2.79 -15.72 -18.65
C PRO A 18 -3.11 -15.86 -17.16
N GLY A 19 -3.27 -14.73 -16.47
CA GLY A 19 -3.54 -14.70 -15.02
C GLY A 19 -2.32 -14.53 -14.12
N ARG A 20 -1.07 -14.71 -14.61
CA ARG A 20 0.15 -14.49 -13.80
C ARG A 20 0.20 -13.07 -13.20
N GLY A 21 -0.16 -12.06 -13.98
CA GLY A 21 -0.22 -10.67 -13.51
C GLY A 21 -1.25 -10.47 -12.39
N ALA A 22 -2.45 -11.06 -12.54
CA ALA A 22 -3.48 -11.02 -11.50
C ALA A 22 -3.03 -11.72 -10.22
N THR A 23 -2.35 -12.88 -10.33
CA THR A 23 -1.77 -13.59 -9.18
C THR A 23 -0.73 -12.74 -8.45
N VAL A 24 0.16 -12.06 -9.17
CA VAL A 24 1.14 -11.14 -8.56
C VAL A 24 0.44 -10.00 -7.83
N ILE A 25 -0.61 -9.42 -8.42
CA ILE A 25 -1.40 -8.37 -7.77
C ILE A 25 -2.03 -8.88 -6.47
N VAL A 26 -2.63 -10.08 -6.48
CA VAL A 26 -3.22 -10.68 -5.28
C VAL A 26 -2.17 -10.94 -4.21
N TYR A 27 -0.99 -11.48 -4.55
CA TYR A 27 0.10 -11.66 -3.60
C TYR A 27 0.56 -10.33 -2.98
N MET A 28 0.68 -9.28 -3.79
CA MET A 28 1.05 -7.94 -3.30
C MET A 28 -0.04 -7.34 -2.39
N LEU A 29 -1.32 -7.55 -2.71
CA LEU A 29 -2.44 -7.12 -1.87
C LEU A 29 -2.44 -7.86 -0.53
N LEU A 30 -2.20 -9.18 -0.53
CA LEU A 30 -2.13 -10.01 0.67
C LEU A 30 -0.94 -9.64 1.55
N LEU A 31 0.23 -9.44 0.94
CA LEU A 31 1.43 -9.04 1.66
C LEU A 31 1.25 -7.62 2.23
N GLY A 32 0.69 -6.70 1.43
CA GLY A 32 0.36 -5.35 1.85
C GLY A 32 -0.59 -5.31 3.05
N SER A 33 -1.64 -6.15 3.08
CA SER A 33 -2.63 -6.13 4.16
C SER A 33 -2.02 -6.49 5.52
N VAL A 34 -1.17 -7.51 5.57
CA VAL A 34 -0.46 -7.94 6.78
C VAL A 34 0.59 -6.90 7.19
N MET A 35 1.34 -6.36 6.22
CA MET A 35 2.38 -5.35 6.47
C MET A 35 1.80 -4.03 7.00
N THR A 36 0.59 -3.67 6.58
CA THR A 36 -0.05 -2.40 7.00
C THR A 36 -0.37 -2.39 8.49
N VAL A 37 -0.83 -3.50 9.06
CA VAL A 37 -1.28 -3.54 10.46
C VAL A 37 -0.10 -3.60 11.43
N VAL A 38 0.91 -4.42 11.12
CA VAL A 38 2.00 -4.71 12.08
C VAL A 38 3.28 -3.92 11.77
N THR A 39 3.55 -3.67 10.49
CA THR A 39 4.87 -3.15 10.04
C THR A 39 4.86 -1.64 9.86
N ALA A 40 3.70 -1.03 9.57
CA ALA A 40 3.58 0.42 9.43
C ALA A 40 3.98 1.20 10.70
N PRO A 41 3.62 0.78 11.94
CA PRO A 41 4.08 1.45 13.16
C PRO A 41 5.60 1.38 13.35
N ALA A 42 6.21 0.22 13.08
CA ALA A 42 7.66 0.04 13.16
C ALA A 42 8.40 0.91 12.12
N GLY A 43 7.88 0.98 10.90
CA GLY A 43 8.42 1.84 9.84
C GLY A 43 8.33 3.33 10.20
N ALA A 44 7.22 3.78 10.78
CA ALA A 44 7.06 5.15 11.25
C ALA A 44 8.04 5.50 12.38
N LEU A 45 8.29 4.56 13.31
CA LEU A 45 9.28 4.73 14.38
C LEU A 45 10.69 4.90 13.82
N VAL A 46 11.11 4.01 12.92
CA VAL A 46 12.43 4.10 12.27
C VAL A 46 12.55 5.40 11.47
N ALA A 47 11.50 5.81 10.76
CA ALA A 47 11.47 7.08 10.06
C ALA A 47 11.67 8.25 11.02
N HIS A 48 11.00 8.27 12.19
CA HIS A 48 11.16 9.33 13.19
C HIS A 48 12.59 9.40 13.74
N LEU A 49 13.22 8.24 13.98
CA LEU A 49 14.60 8.16 14.48
C LEU A 49 15.63 8.60 13.43
N LYS A 50 15.43 8.21 12.17
CA LYS A 50 16.36 8.52 11.07
C LYS A 50 16.14 9.88 10.43
N TYR A 51 14.98 10.50 10.62
CA TYR A 51 14.62 11.78 10.03
C TYR A 51 15.63 12.90 10.33
N ARG A 52 16.13 13.00 11.57
CA ARG A 52 17.08 14.04 11.99
C ARG A 52 18.49 13.89 11.42
N HIS A 53 18.86 12.70 10.93
CA HIS A 53 20.21 12.39 10.47
C HIS A 53 20.28 12.10 8.95
N ALA A 54 19.15 12.17 8.25
CA ALA A 54 19.07 11.87 6.82
C ALA A 54 19.41 13.09 5.96
N ALA A 55 19.93 12.88 4.75
CA ALA A 55 20.15 13.95 3.79
C ALA A 55 18.81 14.65 3.42
N PRO A 56 18.80 15.94 3.07
CA PRO A 56 17.56 16.71 2.85
C PRO A 56 16.61 16.09 1.82
N TRP A 57 17.14 15.44 0.78
CA TRP A 57 16.33 14.76 -0.24
C TRP A 57 15.69 13.46 0.29
N VAL A 58 16.35 12.74 1.21
CA VAL A 58 15.81 11.55 1.89
C VAL A 58 14.77 11.95 2.93
N GLN A 59 14.97 13.08 3.62
CA GLN A 59 13.99 13.62 4.56
C GLN A 59 12.61 13.84 3.91
N SER A 60 12.56 14.25 2.64
CA SER A 60 11.29 14.40 1.89
C SER A 60 10.52 13.08 1.75
N HIS A 61 11.23 11.97 1.53
CA HIS A 61 10.66 10.63 1.44
C HIS A 61 10.14 10.15 2.80
N LEU A 62 10.94 10.37 3.85
CA LEU A 62 10.55 10.01 5.22
C LEU A 62 9.32 10.82 5.69
N GLN A 63 9.24 12.13 5.38
CA GLN A 63 8.05 12.94 5.68
C GLN A 63 6.82 12.45 4.94
N PHE A 64 6.95 12.14 3.65
CA PHE A 64 5.85 11.65 2.83
C PHE A 64 5.27 10.34 3.38
N GLN A 65 6.15 9.40 3.75
CA GLN A 65 5.76 8.12 4.34
C GLN A 65 5.14 8.30 5.73
N LEU A 66 5.72 9.17 6.57
CA LEU A 66 5.21 9.45 7.91
C LEU A 66 3.82 10.10 7.86
N ARG A 67 3.57 11.00 6.90
CA ARG A 67 2.22 11.57 6.70
C ARG A 67 1.22 10.53 6.23
N THR A 68 1.62 9.65 5.32
CA THR A 68 0.76 8.55 4.87
C THR A 68 0.38 7.62 6.03
N PHE A 69 1.32 7.35 6.95
CA PHE A 69 1.02 6.65 8.20
C PHE A 69 -0.01 7.40 9.05
N TRP A 70 0.21 8.69 9.34
CA TRP A 70 -0.72 9.47 10.15
C TRP A 70 -2.11 9.62 9.52
N LEU A 71 -2.21 9.77 8.20
CA LEU A 71 -3.49 9.78 7.49
C LEU A 71 -4.21 8.44 7.61
N GLY A 72 -3.49 7.32 7.51
CA GLY A 72 -4.03 5.99 7.75
C GLY A 72 -4.53 5.80 9.18
N VAL A 73 -3.76 6.24 10.18
CA VAL A 73 -4.12 6.17 11.60
C VAL A 73 -5.36 7.04 11.89
N LEU A 74 -5.37 8.29 11.43
CA LEU A 74 -6.50 9.21 11.63
C LEU A 74 -7.76 8.72 10.91
N GLY A 75 -7.64 8.25 9.67
CA GLY A 75 -8.74 7.69 8.91
C GLY A 75 -9.29 6.42 9.56
N GLY A 76 -8.43 5.51 10.02
CA GLY A 76 -8.81 4.30 10.73
C GLY A 76 -9.49 4.58 12.07
N ALA A 77 -8.97 5.55 12.85
CA ALA A 77 -9.57 5.97 14.11
C ALA A 77 -10.96 6.60 13.90
N LEU A 78 -11.10 7.50 12.92
CA LEU A 78 -12.39 8.10 12.58
C LEU A 78 -13.38 7.03 12.12
N PHE A 79 -12.94 6.10 11.28
CA PHE A 79 -13.75 4.97 10.84
C PHE A 79 -14.22 4.10 12.00
N ALA A 80 -13.34 3.78 12.96
CA ALA A 80 -13.69 3.02 14.14
C ALA A 80 -14.73 3.74 15.01
N VAL A 81 -14.60 5.06 15.19
CA VAL A 81 -15.61 5.87 15.91
C VAL A 81 -16.95 5.84 15.19
N VAL A 82 -16.97 6.10 13.88
CA VAL A 82 -18.19 6.05 13.05
C VAL A 82 -18.84 4.67 13.13
N TRP A 83 -18.05 3.61 12.99
CA TRP A 83 -18.53 2.24 13.13
C TRP A 83 -19.17 1.98 14.49
N GLN A 84 -18.53 2.40 15.58
CA GLN A 84 -19.06 2.24 16.94
C GLN A 84 -20.38 3.01 17.11
N LEU A 85 -20.46 4.24 16.61
CA LEU A 85 -21.69 5.04 16.64
C LEU A 85 -22.84 4.39 15.86
N LEU A 86 -22.55 3.83 14.67
CA LEU A 86 -23.52 3.06 13.89
C LEU A 86 -23.99 1.79 14.61
N GLY A 87 -23.09 1.13 15.35
CA GLY A 87 -23.42 -0.02 16.19
C GLY A 87 -24.33 0.34 17.36
N VAL A 88 -24.06 1.47 18.03
CA VAL A 88 -24.91 1.98 19.14
C VAL A 88 -26.28 2.45 18.64
N ALA A 89 -26.38 2.96 17.40
CA ALA A 89 -27.63 3.39 16.78
C ALA A 89 -28.61 2.26 16.43
N GLY A 90 -28.25 0.98 16.69
CA GLY A 90 -29.14 -0.17 16.46
C GLY A 90 -29.38 -0.49 14.98
N ILE A 91 -28.56 0.03 14.07
CA ILE A 91 -28.64 -0.24 12.63
C ILE A 91 -28.19 -1.69 12.37
N SER A 92 -28.81 -2.36 11.39
CA SER A 92 -28.46 -3.73 10.99
C SER A 92 -26.93 -3.91 10.84
N PRO A 93 -26.33 -4.96 11.43
CA PRO A 93 -24.87 -5.19 11.43
C PRO A 93 -24.26 -5.28 10.02
N MET A 94 -25.05 -5.56 9.00
CA MET A 94 -24.57 -5.70 7.62
C MET A 94 -24.13 -4.37 6.99
N ALA A 95 -24.77 -3.26 7.33
CA ALA A 95 -24.45 -1.96 6.72
C ALA A 95 -23.08 -1.42 7.16
N PRO A 96 -22.71 -1.44 8.46
CA PRO A 96 -21.35 -1.13 8.88
C PRO A 96 -20.35 -2.05 8.20
N TRP A 97 -20.60 -3.36 8.18
CA TRP A 97 -19.67 -4.38 7.64
C TRP A 97 -19.29 -4.17 6.19
N ALA A 98 -20.29 -3.96 5.32
CA ALA A 98 -20.04 -3.63 3.92
C ALA A 98 -19.20 -2.34 3.78
N MET A 99 -19.52 -1.31 4.57
CA MET A 99 -18.79 -0.05 4.55
C MET A 99 -17.35 -0.19 5.02
N GLY A 100 -17.09 -0.99 6.05
CA GLY A 100 -15.73 -1.27 6.53
C GLY A 100 -14.88 -2.06 5.55
N TYR A 101 -15.48 -3.02 4.87
CA TYR A 101 -14.78 -3.76 3.82
C TYR A 101 -14.35 -2.84 2.66
N VAL A 102 -15.25 -1.97 2.21
CA VAL A 102 -14.94 -0.98 1.15
C VAL A 102 -13.88 0.01 1.63
N PHE A 103 -14.04 0.59 2.81
CA PHE A 103 -13.07 1.53 3.39
C PHE A 103 -11.68 0.91 3.50
N PHE A 104 -11.58 -0.30 4.05
CA PHE A 104 -10.31 -1.02 4.20
C PHE A 104 -9.66 -1.29 2.84
N THR A 105 -10.44 -1.75 1.86
CA THR A 105 -9.94 -2.04 0.51
C THR A 105 -9.43 -0.78 -0.18
N THR A 106 -10.18 0.32 -0.10
CA THR A 106 -9.76 1.63 -0.65
C THR A 106 -8.49 2.14 0.03
N CYS A 107 -8.41 2.04 1.36
CA CYS A 107 -7.19 2.40 2.11
C CYS A 107 -5.98 1.56 1.70
N LEU A 108 -6.17 0.24 1.49
CA LEU A 108 -5.11 -0.66 1.06
C LEU A 108 -4.59 -0.28 -0.32
N ILE A 109 -5.49 -0.08 -1.30
CA ILE A 109 -5.13 0.34 -2.66
C ILE A 109 -4.38 1.67 -2.63
N TRP A 110 -4.89 2.64 -1.87
CA TRP A 110 -4.26 3.95 -1.70
C TRP A 110 -2.85 3.82 -1.09
N LEU A 111 -2.69 3.04 -0.02
CA LEU A 111 -1.40 2.82 0.63
C LEU A 111 -0.38 2.18 -0.32
N VAL A 112 -0.79 1.13 -1.05
CA VAL A 112 0.06 0.46 -2.05
C VAL A 112 0.51 1.45 -3.13
N GLY A 113 -0.42 2.26 -3.65
CA GLY A 113 -0.11 3.31 -4.63
C GLY A 113 0.89 4.34 -4.09
N ARG A 114 0.72 4.80 -2.85
CA ARG A 114 1.64 5.75 -2.17
C ARG A 114 3.04 5.17 -2.00
N CYS A 115 3.13 3.93 -1.53
CA CYS A 115 4.41 3.21 -1.39
C CYS A 115 5.08 3.02 -2.75
N GLY A 116 4.32 2.62 -3.78
CA GLY A 116 4.84 2.45 -5.15
C GLY A 116 5.44 3.73 -5.72
N VAL A 117 4.77 4.88 -5.53
CA VAL A 117 5.30 6.19 -5.96
C VAL A 117 6.53 6.59 -5.16
N GLY A 118 6.52 6.36 -3.84
CA GLY A 118 7.69 6.62 -2.98
C GLY A 118 8.92 5.83 -3.42
N ILE A 119 8.76 4.52 -3.65
CA ILE A 119 9.85 3.62 -4.07
C ILE A 119 10.34 3.98 -5.48
N SER A 120 9.43 4.21 -6.43
CA SER A 120 9.80 4.56 -7.81
C SER A 120 10.67 5.83 -7.88
N ARG A 121 10.38 6.81 -7.02
CA ARG A 121 11.15 8.07 -6.94
C ARG A 121 12.48 7.90 -6.21
N LEU A 122 12.51 7.07 -5.17
CA LEU A 122 13.73 6.71 -4.46
C LEU A 122 14.72 6.01 -5.40
N ILE A 123 14.24 5.04 -6.19
CA ILE A 123 15.06 4.32 -7.19
C ILE A 123 15.57 5.30 -8.27
N ALA A 124 14.78 6.30 -8.65
CA ALA A 124 15.18 7.33 -9.59
C ALA A 124 16.13 8.39 -9.01
N ASN A 125 16.55 8.30 -7.73
CA ASN A 125 17.34 9.30 -7.03
C ASN A 125 16.74 10.73 -7.10
N ARG A 126 15.41 10.83 -7.13
CA ARG A 126 14.72 12.13 -7.17
C ARG A 126 14.02 12.41 -5.84
N PRO A 127 14.13 13.63 -5.28
CA PRO A 127 13.37 14.03 -4.10
C PRO A 127 11.86 14.00 -4.39
N VAL A 128 11.04 13.92 -3.35
CA VAL A 128 9.58 14.05 -3.48
C VAL A 128 9.24 15.55 -3.61
N PRO A 129 8.78 16.04 -4.78
CA PRO A 129 8.50 17.46 -5.01
C PRO A 129 7.44 18.04 -4.08
N ASP A 130 6.38 17.28 -3.75
CA ASP A 130 5.38 17.73 -2.78
C ASP A 130 5.08 16.69 -1.68
N PRO A 131 5.82 16.74 -0.55
CA PRO A 131 5.62 15.85 0.59
C PRO A 131 4.30 16.12 1.34
N ARG A 132 3.49 17.12 0.94
CA ARG A 132 2.19 17.44 1.56
C ARG A 132 0.99 16.93 0.76
N SER A 133 1.20 16.45 -0.46
CA SER A 133 0.11 16.03 -1.34
C SER A 133 -0.69 14.83 -0.79
N LEU A 134 -2.02 14.94 -0.88
CA LEU A 134 -2.97 13.96 -0.36
C LEU A 134 -3.11 12.70 -1.25
N ALA A 135 -2.84 12.80 -2.56
CA ALA A 135 -2.99 11.69 -3.51
C ALA A 135 -1.64 11.13 -4.00
N PHE A 136 -0.84 11.83 -4.82
CA PHE A 136 0.30 11.22 -5.51
C PHE A 136 1.57 12.10 -5.65
N GLY A 137 2.01 12.77 -4.60
CA GLY A 137 3.34 13.41 -4.61
C GLY A 137 3.51 14.53 -5.65
N GLY A 138 2.44 15.18 -6.11
CA GLY A 138 2.51 16.18 -7.18
C GLY A 138 2.69 15.57 -8.57
N ALA A 139 1.73 14.78 -9.05
CA ALA A 139 1.59 14.55 -10.48
C ALA A 139 1.00 15.82 -11.09
N ASP A 140 1.87 16.75 -11.48
CA ASP A 140 1.49 17.77 -12.46
C ASP A 140 1.30 16.99 -13.78
N ILE A 141 0.06 16.66 -14.09
CA ILE A 141 -0.30 16.07 -15.38
C ILE A 141 -0.28 17.23 -16.36
N THR A 142 0.93 17.68 -16.74
CA THR A 142 1.06 18.60 -17.86
C THR A 142 0.67 17.81 -19.10
N LEU A 143 -0.62 17.86 -19.46
CA LEU A 143 -1.15 17.49 -20.77
C LEU A 143 -0.56 18.47 -21.80
N ARG A 144 0.74 18.34 -22.08
CA ARG A 144 1.32 18.79 -23.32
C ARG A 144 1.44 17.53 -24.16
N ASP A 145 0.46 17.38 -25.04
CA ASP A 145 0.58 16.85 -26.41
C ASP A 145 -0.80 16.33 -26.85
N ALA A 146 -1.60 17.26 -27.39
CA ALA A 146 -2.61 17.01 -28.41
C ALA A 146 -2.61 18.22 -29.35
#